data_AF-A0A0B9GXQ7-F1
#
_entry.id   AF-A0A0B9GXQ7-F1
#
_cell.length_a   1.000
_cell.length_b   1.000
_cell.length_c   1.000
_cell.angle_alpha   90.00
_cell.angle_beta   90.00
_cell.angle_gamma   90.00
#
_symmetry.space_group_name_H-M   'P 1'
#
loop_
_entity.id
_entity.type
_entity.pdbx_description
1 polymer ?
#
loop_
_entity_poly.entity_id
_entity_poly.type
_entity_poly.pdbx_seq_one_letter_code
_entity_poly.pdbx_strand_id
1 'polypeptide(L)'
;MMKPSISINLPSLAHKVTTAGISEINSVIAPYACNVKRIRRSRNYVLVGSYNELVSIKTELAQLVNSKNCLKWQRVYQSFLAGLEQLSEESEYATFEIKNIAALIGKTDRIFLLEKLTEIGIDTKRKANQRHLEISGALTKLNALQSILQDMSSEPLAAIGKSIQKRLSKYHDIEEIGFDYGKTEQPRTLLSYVVENPAITVAELCFKSNCSTADARKALDDYFEL
;
A
#
# COMPACT_ATOMS: atom_id res chain seq x y z
N MET A 1 -21.29 2.75 -1.59
CA MET A 1 -20.51 2.54 -2.82
C MET A 1 -19.34 1.65 -2.46
N MET A 2 -18.94 0.74 -3.34
CA MET A 2 -17.83 -0.18 -3.10
C MET A 2 -16.53 0.62 -2.94
N LYS A 3 -15.75 0.33 -1.89
CA LYS A 3 -14.36 0.81 -1.81
C LYS A 3 -13.64 0.34 -3.08
N PRO A 4 -12.93 1.21 -3.82
CA PRO A 4 -12.19 0.76 -5.00
C PRO A 4 -11.19 -0.31 -4.58
N SER A 5 -11.36 -1.51 -5.13
CA SER A 5 -10.45 -2.62 -4.86
C SER A 5 -9.20 -2.44 -5.72
N ILE A 6 -8.06 -2.31 -5.07
CA ILE A 6 -6.75 -2.17 -5.68
C ILE A 6 -6.10 -3.54 -5.73
N SER A 7 -5.24 -3.74 -6.73
CA SER A 7 -4.54 -4.99 -6.97
C SER A 7 -3.03 -4.78 -7.03
N ILE A 8 -2.28 -5.37 -6.11
CA ILE A 8 -0.82 -5.38 -6.10
C ILE A 8 -0.31 -6.70 -6.66
N ASN A 9 0.53 -6.64 -7.70
CA ASN A 9 1.10 -7.83 -8.31
C ASN A 9 2.20 -8.42 -7.40
N LEU A 10 2.12 -9.72 -7.16
CA LEU A 10 3.12 -10.52 -6.45
C LEU A 10 3.76 -11.51 -7.44
N PRO A 11 4.79 -11.07 -8.18
CA PRO A 11 5.40 -11.87 -9.23
C PRO A 11 6.10 -13.10 -8.67
N SER A 12 5.87 -14.23 -9.32
CA SER A 12 6.44 -15.54 -8.99
C SER A 12 6.22 -16.00 -7.54
N LEU A 13 5.14 -15.56 -6.89
CA LEU A 13 4.86 -15.86 -5.47
C LEU A 13 4.90 -17.38 -5.17
N ALA A 14 4.28 -18.20 -6.03
CA ALA A 14 4.27 -19.67 -5.83
C ALA A 14 5.66 -20.30 -5.80
N HIS A 15 6.64 -19.72 -6.49
CA HIS A 15 8.04 -20.17 -6.49
C HIS A 15 8.83 -19.64 -5.30
N LYS A 16 8.41 -18.50 -4.73
CA LYS A 16 9.07 -17.86 -3.60
C LYS A 16 8.71 -18.54 -2.28
N VAL A 17 7.42 -18.82 -2.03
CA VAL A 17 6.94 -19.22 -0.69
C VAL A 17 6.25 -20.58 -0.61
N THR A 18 6.08 -21.29 -1.73
CA THR A 18 5.33 -22.56 -1.85
C THR A 18 3.84 -22.42 -1.48
N THR A 19 3.06 -23.51 -1.61
CA THR A 19 1.63 -23.53 -1.24
C THR A 19 1.41 -23.27 0.25
N ALA A 20 2.30 -23.78 1.11
CA ALA A 20 2.23 -23.56 2.56
C ALA A 20 2.41 -22.08 2.89
N GLY A 21 3.42 -21.42 2.32
CA GLY A 21 3.64 -20.00 2.55
C GLY A 21 2.53 -19.10 2.01
N ILE A 22 1.85 -19.48 0.92
CA ILE A 22 0.64 -18.77 0.46
C ILE A 22 -0.47 -18.88 1.52
N SER A 23 -0.63 -20.03 2.16
CA SER A 23 -1.59 -20.20 3.26
C SER A 23 -1.27 -19.29 4.44
N GLU A 24 0.01 -19.19 4.81
CA GLU A 24 0.44 -18.32 5.90
C GLU A 24 0.22 -16.83 5.60
N ILE A 25 0.51 -16.38 4.38
CA ILE A 25 0.20 -15.02 3.93
C ILE A 25 -1.31 -14.77 4.04
N ASN A 26 -2.14 -15.73 3.58
CA ASN A 26 -3.59 -15.61 3.70
C ASN A 26 -4.06 -15.54 5.16
N SER A 27 -3.44 -16.27 6.09
CA SER A 27 -3.74 -16.19 7.52
C SER A 27 -3.42 -14.81 8.10
N VAL A 28 -2.30 -14.20 7.70
CA VAL A 28 -1.89 -12.86 8.16
C VAL A 28 -2.83 -11.77 7.64
N ILE A 29 -3.27 -11.87 6.39
CA ILE A 29 -4.13 -10.85 5.78
C ILE A 29 -5.63 -11.06 6.06
N ALA A 30 -6.05 -12.23 6.57
CA ALA A 30 -7.45 -12.56 6.82
C ALA A 30 -8.22 -11.57 7.73
N PRO A 31 -7.60 -10.95 8.76
CA PRO A 31 -8.26 -9.91 9.56
C PRO A 31 -8.63 -8.66 8.76
N TYR A 32 -7.92 -8.43 7.65
CA TYR A 32 -8.15 -7.32 6.73
C TYR A 32 -9.05 -7.82 5.60
N ALA A 33 -9.84 -6.96 4.96
CA ALA A 33 -10.68 -7.35 3.83
C ALA A 33 -9.87 -7.57 2.53
N CYS A 34 -8.66 -8.12 2.65
CA CYS A 34 -7.72 -8.40 1.59
C CYS A 34 -7.73 -9.88 1.21
N ASN A 35 -7.34 -10.19 -0.03
CA ASN A 35 -7.17 -11.57 -0.48
C ASN A 35 -5.98 -11.70 -1.43
N VAL A 36 -5.28 -12.83 -1.35
CA VAL A 36 -4.27 -13.21 -2.34
C VAL A 36 -4.90 -14.15 -3.35
N LYS A 37 -5.04 -13.69 -4.58
CA LYS A 37 -5.59 -14.46 -5.70
C LYS A 37 -4.49 -14.85 -6.66
N ARG A 38 -4.60 -16.05 -7.22
CA ARG A 38 -3.70 -16.48 -8.28
C ARG A 38 -4.14 -15.84 -9.61
N ILE A 39 -3.22 -15.25 -10.36
CA ILE A 39 -3.49 -14.85 -11.75
C ILE A 39 -3.64 -16.14 -12.55
N ARG A 40 -4.79 -16.30 -13.22
CA ARG A 40 -5.28 -17.58 -13.79
C ARG A 40 -4.16 -18.39 -14.47
N ARG A 41 -3.93 -19.61 -13.99
CA ARG A 41 -2.95 -20.58 -14.51
C ARG A 41 -1.49 -20.08 -14.57
N SER A 42 -1.12 -19.06 -13.79
CA SER A 42 0.25 -18.53 -13.74
C SER A 42 0.98 -18.85 -12.42
N ARG A 43 2.25 -18.50 -12.29
CA ARG A 43 2.97 -18.50 -10.99
C ARG A 43 2.86 -17.16 -10.25
N ASN A 44 2.18 -16.20 -10.86
CA ASN A 44 1.97 -14.86 -10.34
C ASN A 44 0.68 -14.82 -9.55
N TYR A 45 0.72 -14.06 -8.48
CA TYR A 45 -0.41 -13.81 -7.61
C TYR A 45 -0.67 -12.32 -7.56
N VAL A 46 -1.85 -11.97 -7.08
CA VAL A 46 -2.27 -10.59 -6.90
C VAL A 46 -2.89 -10.47 -5.52
N LEU A 47 -2.40 -9.51 -4.74
CA LEU A 47 -2.99 -9.12 -3.47
C LEU A 47 -4.04 -8.05 -3.78
N VAL A 48 -5.30 -8.31 -3.42
CA VAL A 48 -6.42 -7.41 -3.69
C VAL A 48 -7.01 -6.93 -2.39
N GLY A 49 -7.22 -5.62 -2.25
CA GLY A 49 -7.80 -4.97 -1.08
C GLY A 49 -8.03 -3.49 -1.33
N SER A 50 -8.62 -2.76 -0.37
CA SER A 50 -8.60 -1.29 -0.45
C SER A 50 -7.25 -0.74 0.02
N TYR A 51 -6.88 0.48 -0.38
CA TYR A 51 -5.58 1.08 -0.05
C TYR A 51 -5.26 1.01 1.44
N ASN A 52 -6.20 1.48 2.28
CA ASN A 52 -6.02 1.50 3.73
C ASN A 52 -5.80 0.09 4.32
N GLU A 53 -6.52 -0.91 3.80
CA GLU A 53 -6.36 -2.31 4.24
C GLU A 53 -5.01 -2.88 3.79
N LEU A 54 -4.57 -2.56 2.57
CA LEU A 54 -3.25 -2.95 2.06
C LEU A 54 -2.12 -2.32 2.87
N VAL A 55 -2.22 -1.02 3.20
CA VAL A 55 -1.24 -0.36 4.07
C VAL A 55 -1.26 -0.93 5.48
N SER A 56 -2.44 -1.24 6.02
CA SER A 56 -2.56 -1.82 7.37
C SER A 56 -1.85 -3.16 7.50
N ILE A 57 -1.72 -3.95 6.42
CA ILE A 57 -1.02 -5.25 6.40
C ILE A 57 0.51 -5.10 6.45
N LYS A 58 1.05 -3.90 6.16
CA LYS A 58 2.48 -3.67 5.97
C LYS A 58 3.32 -4.18 7.14
N THR A 59 2.84 -4.00 8.37
CA THR A 59 3.55 -4.37 9.59
C THR A 59 3.54 -5.88 9.82
N GLU A 60 2.38 -6.52 9.74
CA GLU A 60 2.20 -7.95 10.01
C GLU A 60 2.85 -8.79 8.91
N LEU A 61 2.78 -8.35 7.65
CA LEU A 61 3.48 -9.01 6.55
C LEU A 61 5.00 -8.89 6.70
N ALA A 62 5.52 -7.76 7.18
CA ALA A 62 6.94 -7.60 7.50
C ALA A 62 7.38 -8.57 8.60
N GLN A 63 6.61 -8.67 9.69
CA GLN A 63 6.87 -9.61 10.79
C GLN A 63 6.90 -11.06 10.32
N LEU A 64 5.91 -11.47 9.52
CA LEU A 64 5.87 -12.80 8.92
C LEU A 64 7.13 -13.04 8.07
N VAL A 65 7.45 -12.14 7.16
CA VAL A 65 8.60 -12.27 6.25
C VAL A 65 9.93 -12.35 7.01
N ASN A 66 10.09 -11.52 8.06
CA ASN A 66 11.27 -11.52 8.91
C ASN A 66 11.40 -12.84 9.70
N SER A 67 10.29 -13.38 10.20
CA SER A 67 10.29 -14.67 10.93
C SER A 67 10.81 -15.84 10.07
N LYS A 68 10.68 -15.74 8.74
CA LYS A 68 11.16 -16.77 7.80
C LYS A 68 12.65 -16.69 7.51
N ASN A 69 13.28 -15.55 7.80
CA ASN A 69 14.72 -15.32 7.63
C ASN A 69 15.26 -15.83 6.27
N CYS A 70 14.59 -15.47 5.17
CA CYS A 70 14.92 -15.98 3.84
C CYS A 70 14.67 -14.93 2.74
N LEU A 71 15.63 -14.82 1.80
CA LEU A 71 15.58 -13.89 0.66
C LEU A 71 14.31 -14.02 -0.19
N LYS A 72 13.79 -15.24 -0.36
CA LYS A 72 12.57 -15.45 -1.16
C LYS A 72 11.37 -14.74 -0.55
N TRP A 73 11.24 -14.77 0.77
CA TRP A 73 10.19 -14.07 1.51
C TRP A 73 10.41 -12.56 1.52
N GLN A 74 11.67 -12.11 1.68
CA GLN A 74 12.01 -10.69 1.57
C GLN A 74 11.62 -10.12 0.19
N ARG A 75 11.86 -10.87 -0.90
CA ARG A 75 11.43 -10.50 -2.25
C ARG A 75 9.91 -10.47 -2.45
N VAL A 76 9.13 -11.12 -1.58
CA VAL A 76 7.66 -10.96 -1.58
C VAL A 76 7.30 -9.61 -0.99
N TYR A 77 7.87 -9.28 0.17
CA TYR A 77 7.63 -7.99 0.82
C TYR A 77 8.04 -6.80 -0.06
N GLN A 78 9.20 -6.90 -0.73
CA GLN A 78 9.64 -5.87 -1.67
C GLN A 78 8.69 -5.70 -2.88
N SER A 79 8.13 -6.80 -3.40
CA SER A 79 7.13 -6.70 -4.48
C SER A 79 5.84 -6.02 -4.00
N PHE A 80 5.48 -6.27 -2.74
CA PHE A 80 4.33 -5.64 -2.11
C PHE A 80 4.57 -4.13 -1.89
N LEU A 81 5.73 -3.74 -1.34
CA LEU A 81 6.09 -2.33 -1.13
C LEU A 81 6.17 -1.55 -2.44
N ALA A 82 6.89 -2.08 -3.44
CA ALA A 82 6.95 -1.46 -4.77
C ALA A 82 5.56 -1.34 -5.41
N GLY A 83 4.69 -2.33 -5.17
CA GLY A 83 3.31 -2.29 -5.61
C GLY A 83 2.45 -1.26 -4.88
N LEU A 84 2.72 -0.96 -3.61
CA LEU A 84 2.09 0.12 -2.86
C LEU A 84 2.56 1.49 -3.35
N GLU A 85 3.87 1.67 -3.57
CA GLU A 85 4.47 2.92 -4.05
C GLU A 85 4.00 3.31 -5.45
N GLN A 86 3.64 2.32 -6.28
CA GLN A 86 3.09 2.54 -7.63
C GLN A 86 1.60 2.94 -7.63
N LEU A 87 0.92 2.90 -6.49
CA LEU A 87 -0.47 3.36 -6.39
C LEU A 87 -0.48 4.89 -6.39
N SER A 88 -1.29 5.49 -7.25
CA SER A 88 -1.47 6.95 -7.27
C SER A 88 -2.13 7.44 -5.99
N GLU A 89 -1.92 8.71 -5.62
CA GLU A 89 -2.61 9.38 -4.49
C GLU A 89 -4.14 9.27 -4.56
N GLU A 90 -4.71 9.08 -5.76
CA GLU A 90 -6.15 8.84 -5.96
C GLU A 90 -6.64 7.52 -5.38
N SER A 91 -5.73 6.60 -5.08
CA SER A 91 -5.99 5.31 -4.45
C SER A 91 -6.26 5.44 -2.95
N GLU A 92 -5.72 6.48 -2.31
CA GLU A 92 -5.97 6.79 -0.91
C GLU A 92 -7.35 7.42 -0.76
N TYR A 93 -8.35 6.62 -0.38
CA TYR A 93 -9.74 7.07 -0.39
C TYR A 93 -10.32 7.09 1.03
N ALA A 94 -11.05 8.15 1.36
CA ALA A 94 -11.82 8.25 2.60
C ALA A 94 -13.28 8.62 2.33
N THR A 95 -14.12 8.32 3.31
CA THR A 95 -15.54 8.64 3.29
C THR A 95 -15.91 9.27 4.62
N PHE A 96 -16.58 10.43 4.58
CA PHE A 96 -17.00 11.18 5.75
C PHE A 96 -18.48 11.50 5.70
N GLU A 97 -19.15 11.33 6.82
CA GLU A 97 -20.54 11.75 6.98
C GLU A 97 -20.61 13.07 7.76
N ILE A 98 -21.29 14.04 7.16
CA ILE A 98 -21.74 15.30 7.77
C ILE A 98 -23.19 15.13 8.19
N LYS A 99 -23.41 15.03 9.51
CA LYS A 99 -24.73 14.84 10.09
C LYS A 99 -25.53 16.13 10.07
N ASN A 100 -26.82 15.97 9.85
CA ASN A 100 -27.84 17.02 9.86
C ASN A 100 -27.45 18.33 9.15
N ILE A 101 -26.96 18.23 7.91
CA ILE A 101 -26.34 19.35 7.18
C ILE A 101 -27.21 20.61 7.07
N ALA A 102 -28.53 20.45 6.92
CA ALA A 102 -29.44 21.59 6.80
C ALA A 102 -29.64 22.36 8.12
N ALA A 103 -29.43 21.70 9.26
CA ALA A 103 -29.44 22.33 10.58
C ALA A 103 -28.05 22.85 10.98
N LEU A 104 -26.99 22.23 10.44
CA LEU A 104 -25.61 22.57 10.76
C LEU A 104 -25.13 23.86 10.08
N ILE A 105 -25.51 24.07 8.82
CA ILE A 105 -25.06 25.22 8.01
C ILE A 105 -26.23 25.89 7.30
N GLY A 106 -26.15 27.22 7.15
CA GLY A 106 -27.15 28.03 6.48
C GLY A 106 -27.29 27.73 4.98
N LYS A 107 -28.33 28.26 4.33
CA LYS A 107 -28.60 28.01 2.90
C LYS A 107 -27.42 28.45 2.02
N THR A 108 -26.82 29.62 2.29
CA THR A 108 -25.69 30.18 1.55
C THR A 108 -24.45 29.29 1.67
N ASP A 109 -24.04 28.97 2.90
CA ASP A 109 -22.88 28.11 3.18
C ASP A 109 -23.03 26.71 2.59
N ARG A 110 -24.27 26.19 2.55
CA ARG A 110 -24.55 24.90 1.92
C ARG A 110 -24.39 24.93 0.40
N ILE A 111 -24.82 26.01 -0.27
CA ILE A 111 -24.61 26.17 -1.71
C ILE A 111 -23.11 26.22 -1.99
N PHE A 112 -22.39 27.06 -1.26
CA PHE A 112 -20.94 27.18 -1.36
C PHE A 112 -20.21 25.84 -1.14
N LEU A 113 -20.57 25.10 -0.09
CA LEU A 113 -19.97 23.80 0.19
C LEU A 113 -20.18 22.81 -0.96
N LEU A 114 -21.39 22.76 -1.54
CA LEU A 114 -21.70 21.88 -2.66
C LEU A 114 -20.97 22.28 -3.95
N GLU A 115 -20.81 23.58 -4.20
CA GLU A 115 -20.00 24.09 -5.30
C GLU A 115 -18.53 23.66 -5.15
N LYS A 116 -17.93 23.85 -3.96
CA LYS A 116 -16.55 23.44 -3.70
C LYS A 116 -16.33 21.93 -3.74
N LEU A 117 -17.28 21.14 -3.25
CA LEU A 117 -17.23 19.68 -3.38
C LEU A 117 -17.21 19.25 -4.85
N THR A 118 -17.99 19.93 -5.70
CA THR A 118 -18.06 19.64 -7.15
C THR A 118 -16.78 20.09 -7.86
N GLU A 119 -16.25 21.27 -7.55
CA GLU A 119 -15.03 21.84 -8.13
C GLU A 119 -13.80 20.96 -7.86
N ILE A 120 -13.67 20.44 -6.63
CA ILE A 120 -12.56 19.55 -6.23
C ILE A 120 -12.76 18.12 -6.78
N GLY A 121 -13.98 17.78 -7.22
CA GLY A 121 -14.32 16.44 -7.68
C GLY A 121 -14.42 15.42 -6.53
N ILE A 122 -15.06 15.82 -5.42
CA ILE A 122 -15.40 14.95 -4.29
C ILE A 122 -16.80 14.38 -4.50
N ASP A 123 -16.93 13.06 -4.41
CA ASP A 123 -18.21 12.38 -4.54
C ASP A 123 -19.12 12.73 -3.37
N THR A 124 -20.41 12.93 -3.65
CA THR A 124 -21.39 13.24 -2.61
C THR A 124 -22.62 12.35 -2.70
N LYS A 125 -23.16 11.98 -1.52
CA LYS A 125 -24.38 11.17 -1.42
C LYS A 125 -25.25 11.63 -0.26
N ARG A 126 -26.56 11.78 -0.51
CA ARG A 126 -27.55 12.04 0.53
C ARG A 126 -27.88 10.76 1.32
N LYS A 127 -27.91 10.85 2.65
CA LYS A 127 -28.26 9.76 3.58
C LYS A 127 -29.35 10.15 4.59
N ALA A 128 -29.97 9.14 5.21
CA ALA A 128 -30.98 9.27 6.26
C ALA A 128 -32.14 10.23 5.91
N ASN A 129 -32.88 9.93 4.83
CA ASN A 129 -33.92 10.80 4.28
C ASN A 129 -33.39 12.22 3.99
N GLN A 130 -32.25 12.29 3.30
CA GLN A 130 -31.59 13.54 2.89
C GLN A 130 -31.07 14.45 4.03
N ARG A 131 -31.15 14.00 5.29
CA ARG A 131 -30.64 14.75 6.45
C ARG A 131 -29.12 14.79 6.53
N HIS A 132 -28.43 13.79 6.01
CA HIS A 132 -26.98 13.67 6.11
C HIS A 132 -26.36 13.79 4.72
N LEU A 133 -25.15 14.35 4.68
CA LEU A 133 -24.33 14.39 3.48
C LEU A 133 -23.12 13.50 3.71
N GLU A 134 -23.00 12.44 2.93
CA GLU A 134 -21.79 11.65 2.80
C GLU A 134 -20.93 12.29 1.71
N ILE A 135 -19.67 12.54 2.02
CA ILE A 135 -18.64 13.00 1.08
C ILE A 135 -17.57 11.92 0.99
N SER A 136 -17.05 11.65 -0.19
CA SER A 136 -16.03 10.63 -0.38
C SER A 136 -15.09 10.98 -1.53
N GLY A 137 -13.80 10.67 -1.38
CA GLY A 137 -12.80 11.12 -2.33
C GLY A 137 -11.39 10.74 -1.93
N ALA A 138 -10.43 11.10 -2.78
CA ALA A 138 -9.02 10.98 -2.50
C ALA A 138 -8.61 11.82 -1.26
N LEU A 139 -7.64 11.37 -0.47
CA LEU A 139 -7.19 12.10 0.73
C LEU A 139 -6.68 13.50 0.39
N THR A 140 -5.96 13.66 -0.72
CA THR A 140 -5.47 14.97 -1.20
C THR A 140 -6.60 15.94 -1.50
N LYS A 141 -7.67 15.47 -2.18
CA LYS A 141 -8.89 16.23 -2.44
C LYS A 141 -9.60 16.63 -1.15
N LEU A 142 -9.67 15.72 -0.17
CA LEU A 142 -10.30 15.97 1.12
C LEU A 142 -9.48 16.93 2.00
N ASN A 143 -8.14 16.89 1.91
CA ASN A 143 -7.24 17.87 2.52
C ASN A 143 -7.40 19.26 1.88
N ALA A 144 -7.48 19.34 0.55
CA ALA A 144 -7.74 20.60 -0.15
C ALA A 144 -9.07 21.23 0.30
N LEU A 145 -10.14 20.42 0.40
CA LEU A 145 -11.42 20.87 0.95
C LEU A 145 -11.28 21.35 2.40
N GLN A 146 -10.55 20.61 3.24
CA GLN A 146 -10.34 20.99 4.63
C GLN A 146 -9.64 22.34 4.76
N SER A 147 -8.59 22.59 3.97
CA SER A 147 -7.87 23.88 3.98
C SER A 147 -8.79 25.02 3.55
N ILE A 148 -9.53 24.84 2.45
CA ILE A 148 -10.53 25.82 1.98
C ILE A 148 -11.57 26.13 3.05
N LEU A 149 -12.07 25.13 3.78
CA LEU A 149 -13.10 25.35 4.80
C LEU A 149 -12.56 26.01 6.07
N GLN A 150 -11.28 25.83 6.40
CA GLN A 150 -10.68 26.40 7.61
C GLN A 150 -10.33 27.88 7.49
N ASP A 151 -9.98 28.34 6.29
CA ASP A 151 -9.60 29.75 6.05
C ASP A 151 -10.82 30.68 5.91
N MET A 152 -12.04 30.13 5.99
CA MET A 152 -13.28 30.89 5.82
C MET A 152 -13.76 31.55 7.12
N SER A 153 -14.35 32.74 6.99
CA SER A 153 -14.94 33.49 8.10
C SER A 153 -16.25 32.90 8.66
N SER A 154 -16.79 31.84 8.05
CA SER A 154 -17.99 31.13 8.54
C SER A 154 -17.61 30.07 9.58
N GLU A 155 -17.99 30.31 10.84
CA GLU A 155 -17.72 29.39 11.96
C GLU A 155 -18.27 27.97 11.71
N PRO A 156 -19.50 27.76 11.18
CA PRO A 156 -19.99 26.43 10.85
C PRO A 156 -19.18 25.69 9.78
N LEU A 157 -18.72 26.39 8.74
CA LEU A 157 -17.87 25.79 7.69
C LEU A 157 -16.48 25.42 8.24
N ALA A 158 -15.89 26.30 9.05
CA ALA A 158 -14.62 26.03 9.73
C ALA A 158 -14.73 24.82 10.68
N ALA A 159 -15.87 24.65 11.36
CA ALA A 159 -16.13 23.48 12.20
C ALA A 159 -16.18 22.17 11.39
N ILE A 160 -16.75 22.19 10.18
CA ILE A 160 -16.71 21.05 9.26
C ILE A 160 -15.27 20.76 8.85
N GLY A 161 -14.49 21.77 8.47
CA GLY A 161 -13.06 21.63 8.13
C GLY A 161 -12.25 20.99 9.26
N LYS A 162 -12.42 21.46 10.51
CA LYS A 162 -11.79 20.86 11.71
C LYS A 162 -12.21 19.40 11.94
N SER A 163 -13.48 19.06 11.69
CA SER A 163 -13.99 17.68 11.81
C SER A 163 -13.37 16.76 10.76
N ILE A 164 -13.20 17.24 9.52
CA ILE A 164 -12.51 16.53 8.44
C ILE A 164 -11.03 16.32 8.83
N GLN A 165 -10.33 17.37 9.26
CA GLN A 165 -8.93 17.29 9.71
C GLN A 165 -8.73 16.22 10.79
N LYS A 166 -9.57 16.23 11.85
CA LYS A 166 -9.49 15.26 12.95
C LYS A 166 -9.71 13.81 12.49
N ARG A 167 -10.46 13.60 11.41
CA ARG A 167 -10.67 12.26 10.84
C ARG A 167 -9.56 11.87 9.89
N LEU A 168 -9.01 12.83 9.13
CA LEU A 168 -7.88 12.65 8.23
C LEU A 168 -6.58 12.34 8.99
N SER A 169 -6.40 12.86 10.21
CA SER A 169 -5.22 12.54 11.03
C SER A 169 -5.06 11.03 11.29
N LYS A 170 -6.16 10.26 11.30
CA LYS A 170 -6.11 8.78 11.41
C LYS A 170 -5.43 8.09 10.21
N TYR A 171 -5.34 8.80 9.09
CA TYR A 171 -4.65 8.35 7.88
C TYR A 171 -3.21 8.90 7.82
N HIS A 172 -2.84 9.83 8.71
CA HIS A 172 -1.46 10.31 8.90
C HIS A 172 -0.67 9.48 9.93
N ASP A 173 -1.31 8.56 10.65
CA ASP A 173 -0.67 7.63 11.60
C ASP A 173 -0.17 6.32 10.95
N ILE A 174 0.08 6.34 9.64
CA ILE A 174 1.05 5.37 9.10
C ILE A 174 2.38 6.04 9.37
N GLU A 175 2.94 5.76 10.56
CA GLU A 175 4.35 6.01 10.79
C GLU A 175 5.08 5.57 9.51
N GLU A 176 5.92 6.44 8.95
CA GLU A 176 7.10 5.94 8.29
C GLU A 176 7.69 4.96 9.31
N ILE A 177 7.45 3.66 9.10
CA ILE A 177 8.34 2.67 9.64
C ILE A 177 9.66 3.08 8.99
N GLY A 178 10.41 3.90 9.73
CA GLY A 178 11.80 4.15 9.50
C GLY A 178 12.41 2.77 9.57
N PHE A 179 12.46 2.11 8.41
CA PHE A 179 13.45 1.11 8.20
C PHE A 179 14.75 1.89 8.35
N ASP A 180 15.40 1.71 9.50
CA ASP A 180 16.83 1.76 9.54
C ASP A 180 17.26 0.73 8.48
N TYR A 181 17.48 1.22 7.26
CA TYR A 181 18.43 0.62 6.35
C TYR A 181 19.79 0.82 6.99
N GLY A 182 19.98 0.28 8.20
CA GLY A 182 21.26 0.21 8.85
C GLY A 182 22.11 -0.46 7.81
N LYS A 183 23.09 0.29 7.29
CA LYS A 183 23.96 -0.03 6.17
C LYS A 183 24.10 -1.54 6.01
N THR A 184 23.15 -2.14 5.31
CA THR A 184 23.20 -3.55 4.98
C THR A 184 23.80 -3.46 3.61
N GLU A 185 25.05 -3.92 3.52
CA GLU A 185 25.78 -4.07 2.28
C GLU A 185 24.80 -4.41 1.17
N GLN A 186 24.82 -3.62 0.08
CA GLN A 186 23.99 -3.86 -1.09
C GLN A 186 23.91 -5.37 -1.36
N PRO A 187 22.75 -5.94 -1.69
CA PRO A 187 22.64 -7.37 -1.93
C PRO A 187 23.70 -7.76 -2.97
N ARG A 188 24.79 -8.38 -2.50
CA ARG A 188 25.94 -8.75 -3.34
C ARG A 188 25.39 -9.52 -4.53
N THR A 189 25.58 -8.97 -5.73
CA THR A 189 25.20 -9.65 -6.97
C THR A 189 25.98 -10.97 -7.04
N LEU A 190 25.44 -11.99 -7.73
CA LEU A 190 26.17 -13.25 -7.89
C LEU A 190 27.56 -13.00 -8.49
N LEU A 191 27.65 -12.02 -9.41
CA LEU A 191 28.90 -11.55 -9.98
C LEU A 191 29.87 -10.99 -8.92
N SER A 192 29.40 -10.24 -7.92
CA SER A 192 30.29 -9.73 -6.85
C SER A 192 30.90 -10.83 -6.00
N TYR A 193 30.17 -11.93 -5.73
CA TYR A 193 30.74 -13.10 -5.03
C TYR A 193 31.81 -13.81 -5.87
N VAL A 194 31.63 -13.84 -7.20
CA VAL A 194 32.58 -14.45 -8.14
C VAL A 194 33.82 -13.55 -8.31
N VAL A 195 33.65 -12.23 -8.40
CA VAL A 195 34.76 -11.27 -8.50
C VAL A 195 35.61 -11.26 -7.22
N GLU A 196 34.98 -11.35 -6.05
CA GLU A 196 35.69 -11.39 -4.75
C GLU A 196 36.42 -12.70 -4.50
N ASN A 197 35.90 -13.81 -5.02
CA ASN A 197 36.55 -15.12 -4.95
C ASN A 197 36.36 -15.89 -6.26
N PRO A 198 37.24 -15.68 -7.26
CA PRO A 198 37.14 -16.36 -8.56
C PRO A 198 37.24 -17.89 -8.49
N ALA A 199 37.74 -18.44 -7.37
CA ALA A 199 37.79 -19.87 -7.12
C ALA A 199 36.50 -20.45 -6.49
N ILE A 200 35.46 -19.62 -6.28
CA ILE A 200 34.19 -20.08 -5.69
C ILE A 200 33.53 -21.12 -6.58
N THR A 201 33.17 -22.25 -5.99
CA THR A 201 32.47 -23.31 -6.74
C THR A 201 30.98 -22.99 -6.90
N VAL A 202 30.33 -23.58 -7.92
CA VAL A 202 28.87 -23.49 -8.10
C VAL A 202 28.12 -23.89 -6.83
N ALA A 203 28.59 -24.92 -6.12
CA ALA A 203 27.96 -25.39 -4.88
C ALA A 203 28.09 -24.37 -3.74
N GLU A 204 29.27 -23.78 -3.57
CA GLU A 204 29.52 -22.74 -2.57
C GLU A 204 28.78 -21.43 -2.87
N LEU A 205 28.70 -21.05 -4.15
CA LEU A 205 27.95 -19.87 -4.59
C LEU A 205 26.45 -20.06 -4.35
N CYS A 206 25.90 -21.23 -4.70
CA CYS A 206 24.51 -21.60 -4.38
C CYS A 206 24.27 -21.59 -2.87
N PHE A 207 25.20 -22.10 -2.07
CA PHE A 207 25.07 -22.13 -0.62
C PHE A 207 25.07 -20.72 -0.01
N LYS A 208 25.98 -19.85 -0.45
CA LYS A 208 26.13 -18.48 0.07
C LYS A 208 25.00 -17.54 -0.38
N SER A 209 24.52 -17.70 -1.60
CA SER A 209 23.55 -16.75 -2.21
C SER A 209 22.13 -17.30 -2.32
N ASN A 210 21.93 -18.59 -2.00
CA ASN A 210 20.67 -19.32 -2.16
C ASN A 210 20.09 -19.23 -3.59
N CYS A 211 20.96 -19.08 -4.59
CA CYS A 211 20.59 -19.06 -6.01
C CYS A 211 20.40 -20.47 -6.58
N SER A 212 19.80 -20.56 -7.76
CA SER A 212 19.76 -21.85 -8.46
C SER A 212 21.13 -22.21 -9.03
N THR A 213 21.35 -23.49 -9.29
CA THR A 213 22.57 -23.97 -9.97
C THR A 213 22.73 -23.38 -11.37
N ALA A 214 21.63 -23.06 -12.05
CA ALA A 214 21.64 -22.39 -13.35
C ALA A 214 22.11 -20.93 -13.23
N ASP A 215 21.62 -20.19 -12.22
CA ASP A 215 22.01 -18.81 -11.98
C ASP A 215 23.48 -18.71 -11.54
N ALA A 216 23.95 -19.64 -10.70
CA ALA A 216 25.35 -19.73 -10.28
C ALA A 216 26.30 -20.00 -11.46
N ARG A 217 25.92 -20.92 -12.35
CA ARG A 217 26.68 -21.20 -13.57
C ARG A 217 26.75 -19.98 -14.47
N LYS A 218 25.60 -19.36 -14.75
CA LYS A 218 25.56 -18.14 -15.55
C LYS A 218 26.44 -17.03 -14.99
N ALA A 219 26.42 -16.81 -13.68
CA ALA A 219 27.26 -15.78 -13.06
C ALA A 219 28.76 -16.08 -13.15
N LEU A 220 29.17 -17.35 -13.14
CA LEU A 220 30.55 -17.76 -13.39
C LEU A 220 30.90 -17.59 -14.87
N ASP A 221 30.03 -18.02 -15.79
CA ASP A 221 30.21 -17.87 -17.24
C ASP A 221 30.34 -16.39 -17.62
N ASP A 222 29.42 -15.53 -17.14
CA ASP A 222 29.45 -14.08 -17.36
C ASP A 222 30.74 -13.44 -16.81
N TYR A 223 31.36 -13.99 -15.75
CA TYR A 223 32.66 -13.51 -15.24
C TYR A 223 33.84 -13.90 -16.13
N PHE A 224 33.81 -15.07 -16.76
CA PHE A 224 34.87 -15.50 -17.69
C PHE A 224 34.77 -14.83 -19.06
N GLU A 225 33.64 -14.19 -19.38
CA GLU A 225 33.41 -13.41 -20.60
C GLU A 225 33.71 -11.90 -20.47
N LEU A 226 34.02 -11.41 -19.25
CA LEU A 226 34.46 -10.03 -18.96
C LEU A 226 35.95 -9.81 -19.24
#